data_AF-A0A2S8VCD3-F1
#
_entry.id   AF-A0A2S8VCD3-F1
#
_cell.length_a   1.000
_cell.length_b   1.000
_cell.length_c   1.000
_cell.angle_alpha   90.00
_cell.angle_beta   90.00
_cell.angle_gamma   90.00
#
_symmetry.space_group_name_H-M   'P 1'
#
loop_
_entity.id
_entity.type
_entity.pdbx_description
1 polymer ?
#
loop_
_entity_poly.entity_id
_entity_poly.type
_entity_poly.pdbx_seq_one_letter_code
_entity_poly.pdbx_strand_id
1 'polypeptide(L)'
;MSGSVNWNRNFLADQAHQFLAVELAHGTRPAAFRDNLLLERCTAYLMAVANCSKRTAATQAAQAIAEVSSARSRLTLDMDRSTSHALFVIDRTSGATRVISAAELAVILDAHGTAQAPRQARAH
;
A
#
# COMPACT_ATOMS: atom_id res chain seq x y z
N MET A 1 0.62 -2.54 -30.96
CA MET A 1 0.91 -2.48 -29.51
C MET A 1 0.25 -3.67 -28.86
N SER A 2 1.00 -4.75 -28.61
CA SER A 2 0.44 -5.97 -27.99
C SER A 2 0.32 -5.72 -26.49
N GLY A 3 -0.89 -5.39 -26.04
CA GLY A 3 -1.20 -5.29 -24.62
C GLY A 3 -1.08 -6.67 -24.01
N SER A 4 -0.01 -6.90 -23.23
CA SER A 4 0.14 -8.10 -22.41
C SER A 4 -1.05 -8.16 -21.44
N VAL A 5 -2.03 -9.01 -21.73
CA VAL A 5 -3.12 -9.33 -20.79
C VAL A 5 -2.47 -9.97 -19.57
N ASN A 6 -2.46 -9.24 -18.47
CA ASN A 6 -1.94 -9.74 -17.21
C ASN A 6 -3.03 -10.56 -16.52
N TRP A 7 -3.04 -11.87 -16.80
CA TRP A 7 -3.98 -12.84 -16.23
C TRP A 7 -3.95 -12.92 -14.69
N ASN A 8 -2.98 -12.27 -14.04
CA ASN A 8 -2.88 -12.16 -12.58
C ASN A 8 -3.65 -10.96 -11.99
N ARG A 9 -4.26 -10.09 -12.81
CA ARG A 9 -5.06 -8.96 -12.32
C ARG A 9 -6.51 -9.38 -12.12
N ASN A 10 -6.87 -9.55 -10.85
CA ASN A 10 -8.27 -9.71 -10.42
C ASN A 10 -9.02 -8.40 -10.71
N PHE A 11 -10.28 -8.49 -11.16
CA PHE A 11 -11.17 -7.35 -11.44
C PHE A 11 -11.09 -6.24 -10.38
N LEU A 12 -11.05 -6.63 -9.10
CA LEU A 12 -10.92 -5.68 -7.98
C LEU A 12 -9.61 -4.87 -8.00
N ALA A 13 -8.50 -5.51 -8.34
CA ALA A 13 -7.20 -4.85 -8.43
C ALA A 13 -7.19 -3.81 -9.56
N ASP A 14 -7.76 -4.15 -10.72
CA ASP A 14 -7.86 -3.21 -11.84
C ASP A 14 -8.75 -2.01 -11.52
N GLN A 15 -9.91 -2.24 -10.90
CA GLN A 15 -10.79 -1.17 -10.44
C GLN A 15 -10.09 -0.28 -9.40
N ALA A 16 -9.33 -0.86 -8.47
CA ALA A 16 -8.59 -0.10 -7.47
C ALA A 16 -7.51 0.79 -8.11
N HIS A 17 -6.72 0.23 -9.05
CA HIS A 17 -5.70 0.99 -9.78
C HIS A 17 -6.31 2.09 -10.65
N GLN A 18 -7.45 1.83 -11.30
CA GLN A 18 -8.16 2.84 -12.10
C GLN A 18 -8.66 3.99 -11.22
N PHE A 19 -9.28 3.69 -10.07
CA PHE A 19 -9.72 4.69 -9.12
C PHE A 19 -8.56 5.56 -8.63
N LEU A 20 -7.44 4.93 -8.25
CA LEU A 20 -6.26 5.65 -7.78
C LEU A 20 -5.64 6.52 -8.89
N ALA A 21 -5.59 6.05 -10.13
CA ALA A 21 -5.08 6.85 -11.25
C ALA A 21 -5.87 8.16 -11.42
N VAL A 22 -7.20 8.10 -11.31
CA VAL A 22 -8.07 9.29 -11.37
C VAL A 22 -7.82 10.21 -10.17
N GLU A 23 -7.82 9.68 -8.95
CA GLU A 23 -7.59 10.47 -7.74
C GLU A 23 -6.24 11.21 -7.75
N LEU A 24 -5.18 10.53 -8.17
CA LEU A 24 -3.84 11.11 -8.26
C LEU A 24 -3.75 12.21 -9.33
N ALA A 25 -4.45 12.04 -10.46
CA ALA A 25 -4.53 13.05 -11.50
C ALA A 25 -5.23 14.33 -10.99
N HIS A 26 -6.16 14.19 -10.05
CA HIS A 26 -6.84 15.31 -9.38
C HIS A 26 -6.09 15.88 -8.17
N GLY A 27 -4.84 15.48 -7.96
CA GLY A 27 -3.95 16.05 -6.94
C GLY A 27 -4.06 15.38 -5.56
N THR A 28 -4.89 14.35 -5.40
CA THR A 28 -4.87 13.52 -4.19
C THR A 28 -3.50 12.85 -4.08
N ARG A 29 -2.84 12.95 -2.92
CA ARG A 29 -1.57 12.25 -2.67
C ARG A 29 -1.82 11.07 -1.74
N PRO A 30 -1.21 9.90 -1.99
CA PRO A 30 -1.23 8.81 -1.02
C PRO A 30 -0.54 9.31 0.25
N ALA A 31 -1.31 9.47 1.33
CA ALA A 31 -0.72 9.72 2.63
C ALA A 31 -0.04 8.43 3.08
N ALA A 32 1.25 8.50 3.38
CA ALA A 32 2.00 7.31 3.71
C ALA A 32 1.50 6.59 4.99
N PHE A 33 0.76 7.27 5.88
CA PHE A 33 0.65 6.75 7.25
C PHE A 33 -0.63 6.94 8.09
N ARG A 34 -1.70 7.69 7.75
CA ARG A 34 -2.93 7.62 8.59
C ARG A 34 -4.20 8.30 8.07
N ASP A 35 -4.12 9.35 7.26
CA ASP A 35 -5.34 10.01 6.76
C ASP A 35 -5.77 9.41 5.43
N ASN A 36 -6.11 8.13 5.53
CA ASN A 36 -6.36 7.30 4.37
C ASN A 36 -7.80 7.50 3.86
N LEU A 37 -8.25 8.76 3.77
CA LEU A 37 -9.45 9.13 3.02
C LEU A 37 -9.42 8.52 1.62
N LEU A 38 -8.23 8.40 1.02
CA LEU A 38 -8.01 7.68 -0.23
C LEU A 38 -8.35 6.18 -0.13
N LEU A 39 -7.95 5.51 0.96
CA LEU A 39 -8.30 4.12 1.24
C LEU A 39 -9.81 3.97 1.47
N GLU A 40 -10.43 4.87 2.24
CA GLU A 40 -11.86 4.84 2.53
C GLU A 40 -12.68 5.02 1.26
N ARG A 41 -12.34 6.03 0.44
CA ARG A 41 -13.00 6.30 -0.83
C ARG A 41 -12.81 5.16 -1.83
N CYS A 42 -11.59 4.62 -1.94
CA CYS A 42 -11.32 3.46 -2.79
C CYS A 42 -12.07 2.21 -2.29
N THR A 43 -12.15 1.98 -0.98
CA THR A 43 -12.91 0.88 -0.38
C THR A 43 -14.40 1.00 -0.69
N ALA A 44 -14.98 2.19 -0.48
CA ALA A 44 -16.39 2.45 -0.77
C ALA A 44 -16.70 2.27 -2.26
N TYR A 45 -15.81 2.74 -3.14
CA TYR A 45 -15.91 2.54 -4.58
C TYR A 45 -15.91 1.05 -4.95
N LEU A 46 -14.94 0.27 -4.47
CA LEU A 46 -14.85 -1.17 -4.76
C LEU A 46 -16.07 -1.96 -4.27
N MET A 47 -16.62 -1.59 -3.10
CA MET A 47 -17.87 -2.17 -2.61
C MET A 47 -19.03 -1.87 -3.57
N ALA A 48 -19.13 -0.63 -4.08
CA ALA A 48 -20.19 -0.22 -4.98
C ALA A 48 -20.12 -0.89 -6.36
N VAL A 49 -18.92 -1.02 -6.94
CA VAL A 49 -18.78 -1.56 -8.32
C VAL A 49 -18.69 -3.08 -8.40
N ALA A 50 -18.29 -3.75 -7.32
CA ALA A 50 -18.04 -5.19 -7.32
C ALA A 50 -18.91 -5.98 -6.35
N ASN A 51 -19.77 -5.31 -5.57
CA ASN A 51 -20.63 -5.92 -4.53
C ASN A 51 -19.86 -6.86 -3.59
N CYS A 52 -18.65 -6.46 -3.20
CA CYS A 52 -17.77 -7.27 -2.35
C CYS A 52 -17.80 -6.80 -0.88
N SER A 53 -17.34 -7.67 0.03
CA SER A 53 -17.28 -7.33 1.46
C SER A 53 -16.34 -6.14 1.71
N LYS A 54 -16.64 -5.33 2.74
CA LYS A 54 -15.76 -4.24 3.18
C LYS A 54 -14.32 -4.70 3.43
N ARG A 55 -14.15 -5.90 4.02
CA ARG A 55 -12.83 -6.48 4.28
C ARG A 55 -12.07 -6.72 2.96
N THR A 56 -12.72 -7.37 1.99
CA THR A 56 -12.14 -7.64 0.67
C THR A 56 -11.76 -6.35 -0.04
N ALA A 57 -12.68 -5.37 -0.09
CA ALA A 57 -12.45 -4.06 -0.69
C ALA A 57 -11.28 -3.32 -0.04
N ALA A 58 -11.23 -3.28 1.30
CA ALA A 58 -10.17 -2.60 2.03
C ALA A 58 -8.79 -3.23 1.79
N THR A 59 -8.71 -4.57 1.74
CA THR A 59 -7.45 -5.26 1.42
C THR A 59 -6.96 -4.90 0.02
N GLN A 60 -7.84 -4.94 -0.99
CA GLN A 60 -7.47 -4.62 -2.37
C GLN A 60 -7.09 -3.15 -2.54
N ALA A 61 -7.83 -2.24 -1.91
CA ALA A 61 -7.52 -0.82 -1.92
C ALA A 61 -6.17 -0.52 -1.25
N ALA A 62 -5.89 -1.12 -0.08
CA ALA A 62 -4.63 -0.96 0.63
C ALA A 62 -3.44 -1.47 -0.18
N GLN A 63 -3.59 -2.64 -0.82
CA GLN A 63 -2.58 -3.21 -1.71
C GLN A 63 -2.29 -2.27 -2.88
N ALA A 64 -3.33 -1.82 -3.60
CA ALA A 64 -3.15 -0.94 -4.76
C ALA A 64 -2.49 0.40 -4.36
N ILE A 65 -2.87 0.98 -3.21
CA ILE A 65 -2.22 2.19 -2.67
C ILE A 65 -0.74 1.94 -2.38
N ALA A 66 -0.41 0.81 -1.75
CA ALA A 66 0.97 0.45 -1.44
C ALA A 66 1.80 0.29 -2.73
N GLU A 67 1.28 -0.38 -3.75
CA GLU A 67 1.93 -0.57 -5.04
C GLU A 67 2.19 0.76 -5.75
N VAL A 68 1.18 1.63 -5.85
CA VAL A 68 1.30 2.97 -6.45
C VAL A 68 2.34 3.80 -5.69
N SER A 69 2.28 3.82 -4.36
CA SER A 69 3.20 4.59 -3.52
C SER A 69 4.64 4.06 -3.63
N SER A 70 4.79 2.75 -3.83
CA SER A 70 6.07 2.06 -3.93
C SER A 70 6.67 2.04 -5.33
N ALA A 71 5.92 2.45 -6.37
CA ALA A 71 6.38 2.40 -7.76
C ALA A 71 7.75 3.11 -7.97
N ARG A 72 8.00 4.18 -7.21
CA ARG A 72 9.27 4.94 -7.22
C ARG A 72 10.20 4.65 -6.04
N SER A 73 9.85 3.72 -5.16
CA SER A 73 10.65 3.39 -3.98
C SER A 73 11.96 2.73 -4.38
N ARG A 74 13.09 3.16 -3.82
CA ARG A 74 14.39 2.47 -4.01
C ARG A 74 14.38 1.04 -3.48
N LEU A 75 13.43 0.70 -2.60
CA LEU A 75 13.32 -0.60 -1.97
C LEU A 75 12.25 -1.46 -2.64
N THR A 76 12.52 -2.75 -2.78
CA THR A 76 11.57 -3.78 -3.19
C THR A 76 11.56 -4.93 -2.18
N LEU A 77 10.45 -5.65 -2.10
CA LEU A 77 10.34 -6.83 -1.25
C LEU A 77 10.50 -8.09 -2.10
N ASP A 78 11.37 -8.99 -1.66
CA ASP A 78 11.53 -10.31 -2.26
C ASP A 78 10.47 -11.24 -1.68
N MET A 79 9.37 -11.40 -2.41
CA MET A 79 8.23 -12.20 -1.95
C MET A 79 8.49 -13.71 -2.00
N ASP A 80 9.47 -14.16 -2.79
CA ASP A 80 9.81 -15.59 -2.92
C ASP A 80 10.60 -16.08 -1.70
N ARG A 81 11.46 -15.22 -1.14
CA ARG A 81 12.26 -15.53 0.06
C ARG A 81 11.61 -15.06 1.37
N SER A 82 10.67 -14.12 1.30
CA SER A 82 9.97 -13.63 2.49
C SER A 82 9.04 -14.70 3.08
N THR A 83 8.88 -14.65 4.39
CA THR A 83 8.01 -15.56 5.16
C THR A 83 7.09 -14.76 6.07
N SER A 84 6.22 -15.44 6.81
CA SER A 84 5.42 -14.81 7.87
C SER A 84 6.26 -14.14 8.98
N HIS A 85 7.55 -14.45 9.08
CA HIS A 85 8.42 -13.96 10.15
C HIS A 85 9.54 -13.03 9.67
N ALA A 86 9.81 -12.98 8.37
CA ALA A 86 10.95 -12.24 7.83
C ALA A 86 10.61 -11.66 6.45
N LEU A 87 10.86 -10.36 6.29
CA LEU A 87 10.79 -9.64 5.02
C LEU A 87 12.20 -9.41 4.49
N PHE A 88 12.47 -9.92 3.29
CA PHE A 88 13.71 -9.65 2.57
C PHE A 88 13.54 -8.38 1.73
N VAL A 89 14.23 -7.32 2.13
CA VAL A 89 14.19 -6.01 1.49
C VAL A 89 15.42 -5.84 0.61
N ILE A 90 15.19 -5.63 -0.68
CA ILE A 90 16.23 -5.39 -1.67
C ILE A 90 16.32 -3.90 -1.93
N ASP A 91 17.51 -3.35 -1.80
CA ASP A 91 17.83 -2.01 -2.27
C ASP A 91 18.24 -2.08 -3.76
N ARG A 92 17.40 -1.51 -4.63
CA ARG A 92 17.60 -1.54 -6.09
C ARG A 92 18.84 -0.79 -6.55
N THR A 93 19.33 0.17 -5.78
CA THR A 93 20.50 0.98 -6.16
C THR A 93 21.80 0.26 -5.82
N SER A 94 21.87 -0.42 -4.66
CA SER A 94 23.08 -1.09 -4.20
C SER A 94 23.10 -2.60 -4.48
N GLY A 95 21.95 -3.19 -4.78
CA GLY A 95 21.76 -4.65 -4.83
C GLY A 95 21.79 -5.33 -3.46
N ALA A 96 21.98 -4.57 -2.36
CA ALA A 96 22.06 -5.13 -1.04
C ALA A 96 20.70 -5.68 -0.58
N THR A 97 20.70 -6.86 0.03
CA THR A 97 19.53 -7.44 0.67
C THR A 97 19.66 -7.30 2.18
N ARG A 98 18.62 -6.76 2.82
CA ARG A 98 18.48 -6.71 4.28
C ARG A 98 17.28 -7.55 4.69
N VAL A 99 17.32 -8.12 5.88
CA VAL A 99 16.19 -8.86 6.46
C VAL A 99 15.61 -8.04 7.59
N ILE A 100 14.29 -7.88 7.57
CA ILE A 100 13.53 -7.28 8.67
C ILE A 100 12.62 -8.37 9.23
N SER A 101 12.85 -8.75 10.48
CA SER A 101 11.98 -9.70 11.18
C SER A 101 10.64 -9.06 11.58
N ALA A 102 9.62 -9.88 11.83
CA ALA A 102 8.33 -9.40 12.34
C ALA A 102 8.47 -8.66 13.69
N ALA A 103 9.43 -9.06 14.53
CA ALA A 103 9.73 -8.38 15.80
C ALA A 103 10.32 -6.98 15.56
N GLU A 104 11.28 -6.84 14.65
CA GLU A 104 11.82 -5.53 14.26
C GLU A 104 10.76 -4.65 13.60
N LEU A 105 9.91 -5.23 12.75
CA LEU A 105 8.82 -4.51 12.11
C LEU A 105 7.81 -3.98 13.14
N ALA A 106 7.48 -4.76 14.19
CA ALA A 106 6.63 -4.29 15.29
C ALA A 106 7.23 -3.06 15.98
N VAL A 107 8.53 -3.09 16.30
CA VAL A 107 9.23 -1.95 16.90
C VAL A 107 9.20 -0.72 15.98
N ILE A 108 9.40 -0.90 14.67
CA ILE A 108 9.31 0.17 13.68
C ILE A 108 7.89 0.78 13.69
N LEU A 109 6.86 -0.06 13.66
CA LEU A 109 5.46 0.38 13.67
C LEU A 109 5.10 1.13 14.97
N ASP A 110 5.56 0.65 16.13
CA ASP A 110 5.33 1.27 17.43
C ASP A 110 6.04 2.63 17.54
N ALA A 111 7.29 2.72 17.08
CA ALA A 111 8.06 3.97 17.03
C ALA A 111 7.37 5.01 16.14
N HIS A 112 6.79 4.59 15.02
CA HIS A 112 6.02 5.48 14.15
C HIS A 112 4.65 5.86 14.74
N GLY A 113 3.99 4.95 15.45
CA GLY A 113 2.73 5.25 16.15
C GLY A 113 2.90 6.26 17.28
N THR A 114 4.00 6.18 18.03
CA THR A 114 4.32 7.08 19.16
C THR A 114 4.80 8.46 18.70
N ALA A 115 5.59 8.55 17.62
CA ALA A 115 6.05 9.82 17.05
C ALA A 115 4.91 10.71 16.49
N GLN A 116 3.72 10.16 16.27
CA GLN A 116 2.56 10.87 15.72
C GLN A 116 1.57 11.39 16.78
N ALA A 117 1.55 10.82 17.99
CA ALA A 117 0.69 11.27 19.09
C ALA A 117 0.89 12.75 19.50
N PRO A 118 2.12 13.31 19.56
CA PRO A 118 2.30 14.71 19.97
C PRO A 118 1.93 15.74 18.90
N ARG A 119 1.66 15.34 17.64
CA ARG A 119 1.27 16.28 16.57
C ARG A 119 -0.23 16.62 16.56
N GLN A 120 -1.08 15.75 17.10
CA GLN A 120 -2.53 16.00 17.21
C GLN A 120 -2.92 16.90 18.39
N ALA A 121 -2.08 17.00 19.43
CA ALA A 121 -2.35 17.82 20.61
C ALA A 121 -2.13 19.34 20.41
N ARG A 122 -1.66 19.78 19.23
CA ARG A 122 -1.35 21.20 18.93
C ARG A 122 -2.31 21.87 17.93
N ALA A 123 -3.37 21.17 17.51
CA ALA A 123 -4.36 21.67 16.55
C ALA A 123 -5.75 21.91 17.18
N HIS A 124 -5.80 22.23 18.47
CA HIS A 124 -6.98 22.71 19.18
C HIS A 124 -6.69 24.04 19.87
#